data_AF-A0A2E6W9J3-F1
#
_entry.id   AF-A0A2E6W9J3-F1
#
_cell.length_a   1.000
_cell.length_b   1.000
_cell.length_c   1.000
_cell.angle_alpha   90.00
_cell.angle_beta   90.00
_cell.angle_gamma   90.00
#
_symmetry.space_group_name_H-M   'P 1'
#
loop_
_entity.id
_entity.type
_entity.pdbx_description
1 polymer ?
#
loop_
_entity_poly.entity_id
_entity_poly.type
_entity_poly.pdbx_seq_one_letter_code
_entity_poly.pdbx_strand_id
1 'polypeptide(L)'
;MGKKRSRATQTSKGIHCQKPNRFSKLQRIEYKGTIQHSINKRQAWARGKRVMLTIANPNAKNETNKPFIRVPAEHEWGDWRGKKAPK
;
A
#
# COMPACT_ATOMS: atom_id res chain seq x y z
N MET A 1 -5.24 -50.06 37.51
CA MET A 1 -4.77 -49.12 36.45
C MET A 1 -5.63 -47.87 36.47
N GLY A 2 -5.10 -46.74 36.97
CA GLY A 2 -5.88 -45.51 37.14
C GLY A 2 -6.08 -44.74 35.82
N LYS A 3 -7.33 -44.38 35.52
CA LYS A 3 -7.71 -43.60 34.32
C LYS A 3 -7.11 -42.19 34.43
N LYS A 4 -6.22 -41.80 33.52
CA LYS A 4 -5.65 -40.43 33.48
C LYS A 4 -6.76 -39.42 33.18
N ARG A 5 -6.89 -38.37 34.00
CA ARG A 5 -7.83 -37.24 33.77
C ARG A 5 -7.50 -36.55 32.44
N SER A 6 -8.46 -36.49 31.52
CA SER A 6 -8.34 -35.65 30.33
C SER A 6 -8.42 -34.18 30.76
N ARG A 7 -7.41 -33.38 30.38
CA ARG A 7 -7.47 -31.92 30.51
C ARG A 7 -8.39 -31.37 29.40
N ALA A 8 -9.17 -30.35 29.71
CA ALA A 8 -9.99 -29.66 28.72
C ALA A 8 -9.10 -29.11 27.60
N THR A 9 -9.28 -29.62 26.38
CA THR A 9 -8.62 -29.08 25.19
C THR A 9 -9.33 -27.81 24.77
N GLN A 10 -8.67 -26.66 24.90
CA GLN A 10 -9.17 -25.41 24.34
C GLN A 10 -8.95 -25.41 22.82
N THR A 11 -10.02 -25.67 22.07
CA THR A 11 -10.04 -25.48 20.62
C THR A 11 -10.28 -24.00 20.32
N SER A 12 -9.52 -23.44 19.37
CA SER A 12 -9.70 -22.05 18.97
C SER A 12 -11.11 -21.87 18.39
N LYS A 13 -11.75 -20.73 18.65
CA LYS A 13 -13.13 -20.47 18.20
C LYS A 13 -13.27 -20.36 16.67
N GLY A 14 -12.19 -20.53 15.91
CA GLY A 14 -12.17 -20.38 14.45
C GLY A 14 -12.44 -18.96 13.94
N ILE A 15 -12.61 -17.99 14.84
CA ILE A 15 -13.01 -16.63 14.46
C ILE A 15 -11.78 -15.81 14.09
N HIS A 16 -11.49 -15.77 12.79
CA HIS A 16 -10.46 -14.91 12.19
C HIS A 16 -11.16 -13.80 11.38
N CYS A 17 -10.66 -12.56 11.40
CA CYS A 17 -11.23 -11.38 10.74
C CYS A 17 -12.58 -10.87 11.26
N GLN A 18 -12.70 -10.51 12.55
CA GLN A 18 -14.00 -10.14 13.15
C GLN A 18 -14.60 -8.79 12.70
N LYS A 19 -13.87 -7.90 12.01
CA LYS A 19 -14.37 -6.56 11.65
C LYS A 19 -13.88 -6.07 10.27
N PRO A 20 -14.18 -6.77 9.16
CA PRO A 20 -13.84 -6.27 7.83
C PRO A 20 -14.73 -5.08 7.49
N ASN A 21 -14.16 -3.87 7.53
CA ASN A 21 -14.88 -2.66 7.12
C ASN A 21 -14.89 -2.54 5.60
N ARG A 22 -15.97 -3.04 4.97
CA ARG A 22 -16.18 -2.97 3.51
C ARG A 22 -16.16 -1.54 3.00
N PHE A 23 -16.75 -0.59 3.73
CA PHE A 23 -16.80 0.82 3.32
C PHE A 23 -15.41 1.46 3.29
N SER A 24 -14.56 1.19 4.28
CA SER A 24 -13.17 1.65 4.26
C SER A 24 -12.38 1.08 3.07
N LYS A 25 -12.62 -0.20 2.72
CA LYS A 25 -12.02 -0.81 1.54
C LYS A 25 -12.47 -0.11 0.25
N LEU A 26 -13.77 0.19 0.11
CA LEU A 26 -14.34 0.88 -1.05
C LEU A 26 -13.78 2.30 -1.17
N GLN A 27 -13.80 3.10 -0.10
CA GLN A 27 -13.21 4.44 -0.06
C GLN A 27 -11.75 4.45 -0.51
N ARG A 28 -10.95 3.47 -0.08
CA ARG A 28 -9.54 3.35 -0.50
C ARG A 28 -9.42 3.02 -1.99
N ILE A 29 -10.30 2.19 -2.53
CA ILE A 29 -10.32 1.85 -3.96
C ILE A 29 -10.69 3.09 -4.77
N GLU A 30 -11.75 3.79 -4.39
CA GLU A 30 -12.21 5.03 -5.02
C GLU A 30 -11.14 6.13 -4.99
N TYR A 31 -10.43 6.29 -3.87
CA TYR A 31 -9.36 7.27 -3.75
C TYR A 31 -8.15 6.95 -4.64
N LYS A 32 -7.79 5.67 -4.80
CA LYS A 32 -6.60 5.27 -5.57
C LYS A 32 -6.77 5.59 -7.05
N GLY A 33 -5.85 6.38 -7.59
CA GLY A 33 -5.82 6.74 -9.02
C GLY A 33 -6.50 8.07 -9.33
N THR A 34 -7.16 8.69 -8.34
CA THR A 34 -7.72 10.04 -8.46
C THR A 34 -6.63 11.12 -8.55
N ILE A 35 -7.01 12.29 -9.07
CA ILE A 35 -6.16 13.48 -9.07
C ILE A 35 -5.77 13.85 -7.63
N GLN A 36 -6.71 13.77 -6.67
CA GLN A 36 -6.45 14.06 -5.26
C GLN A 36 -5.33 13.16 -4.70
N HIS A 37 -5.33 11.87 -5.04
CA HIS A 37 -4.28 10.96 -4.63
C HIS A 37 -2.90 11.37 -5.17
N SER A 38 -2.84 11.84 -6.43
CA SER A 38 -1.60 12.35 -7.02
C SER A 38 -1.13 13.66 -6.38
N ILE A 39 -2.05 14.59 -6.07
CA ILE A 39 -1.74 15.83 -5.33
C ILE A 39 -1.18 15.50 -3.95
N ASN A 40 -1.82 14.61 -3.21
CA ASN A 40 -1.37 14.21 -1.88
C ASN A 40 0.01 13.55 -1.91
N LYS A 41 0.30 12.73 -2.93
CA LYS A 41 1.65 12.19 -3.17
C LYS A 41 2.67 13.29 -3.44
N ARG A 42 2.33 14.28 -4.29
CA ARG A 42 3.19 15.41 -4.60
C ARG A 42 3.50 16.25 -3.36
N GLN A 43 2.47 16.54 -2.54
CA GLN A 43 2.63 17.26 -1.28
C GLN A 43 3.49 16.48 -0.28
N ALA A 44 3.28 15.16 -0.15
CA ALA A 44 4.10 14.33 0.73
C ALA A 44 5.58 14.32 0.30
N TRP A 45 5.85 14.25 -1.00
CA TRP A 45 7.20 14.35 -1.55
C TRP A 45 7.84 15.72 -1.29
N ALA A 46 7.09 16.81 -1.50
CA ALA A 46 7.56 18.17 -1.18
C ALA A 46 7.82 18.39 0.32
N ARG A 47 7.27 17.53 1.20
CA ARG A 47 7.60 17.46 2.64
C ARG A 47 8.80 16.55 2.95
N GLY A 48 9.50 16.05 1.92
CA GLY A 48 10.66 15.17 2.05
C GLY A 48 10.36 13.71 2.34
N LYS A 49 9.10 13.26 2.18
CA LYS A 49 8.76 11.85 2.37
C LYS A 49 9.14 11.04 1.12
N ARG A 50 9.59 9.80 1.33
CA ARG A 50 9.87 8.84 0.26
C ARG A 50 8.56 8.35 -0.37
N VAL A 51 8.22 8.89 -1.54
CA VAL A 51 7.04 8.51 -2.32
C VAL A 51 7.42 7.55 -3.44
N MET A 52 6.57 6.56 -3.69
CA MET A 52 6.75 5.58 -4.77
C MET A 52 5.73 5.83 -5.88
N LEU A 53 6.22 5.88 -7.12
CA LEU A 53 5.44 5.99 -8.33
C LEU A 53 5.40 4.65 -9.05
N THR A 54 4.25 4.35 -9.65
CA THR A 54 4.08 3.18 -10.52
C THR A 54 4.03 3.73 -11.94
N ILE A 55 5.04 3.42 -12.73
CA ILE A 55 5.22 3.97 -14.08
C ILE A 55 5.24 2.80 -15.06
N ALA A 56 4.79 3.05 -16.28
CA ALA A 56 4.89 2.07 -17.36
C ALA A 56 6.35 1.69 -17.56
N ASN A 57 6.62 0.39 -17.69
CA ASN A 57 7.97 -0.07 -17.96
C ASN A 57 8.39 0.40 -19.36
N PRO A 58 9.50 1.15 -19.52
CA PRO A 58 9.98 1.57 -20.83
C PRO A 58 10.30 0.37 -21.74
N ASN A 59 10.68 -0.76 -21.17
CA ASN A 59 10.97 -2.00 -21.87
C ASN A 59 9.76 -2.95 -21.97
N ALA A 60 8.53 -2.46 -21.75
CA ALA A 60 7.31 -3.29 -21.72
C ALA A 60 7.08 -4.11 -23.00
N LYS A 61 7.66 -3.70 -24.14
CA LYS A 61 7.59 -4.46 -25.40
C LYS A 61 8.41 -5.77 -25.35
N ASN A 62 9.50 -5.79 -24.60
CA ASN A 62 10.40 -6.95 -24.49
C ASN A 62 10.07 -7.79 -23.26
N GLU A 63 9.64 -7.17 -22.17
CA GLU A 63 9.30 -7.83 -20.90
C GLU A 63 7.80 -7.76 -20.60
N THR A 64 7.01 -8.52 -21.34
CA THR A 64 5.52 -8.51 -21.27
C THR A 64 4.97 -8.86 -19.88
N ASN A 65 5.71 -9.64 -19.09
CA ASN A 65 5.32 -10.05 -17.73
C ASN A 65 5.44 -8.92 -16.69
N LYS A 66 6.10 -7.80 -17.04
CA LYS A 66 6.36 -6.67 -16.13
C LYS A 66 5.94 -5.34 -16.78
N PRO A 67 4.63 -5.08 -16.94
CA PRO A 67 4.14 -3.88 -17.61
C PRO A 67 4.40 -2.60 -16.81
N PHE A 68 4.60 -2.69 -15.49
CA PHE A 68 4.83 -1.53 -14.62
C PHE A 68 6.02 -1.76 -13.70
N ILE A 69 6.72 -0.67 -13.39
CA ILE A 69 7.82 -0.64 -12.43
C ILE A 69 7.52 0.33 -11.29
N ARG A 70 8.04 0.01 -10.10
CA ARG A 70 7.96 0.89 -8.93
C ARG A 70 9.25 1.68 -8.80
N VAL A 71 9.16 2.99 -8.98
CA VAL A 71 10.31 3.90 -8.96
C VAL A 71 10.13 4.92 -7.84
N PRO A 72 11.17 5.21 -7.03
CA PRO A 72 11.16 6.34 -6.12
C PRO A 72 10.88 7.66 -6.86
N ALA A 73 10.05 8.51 -6.29
CA ALA A 73 9.68 9.80 -6.89
C ALA A 73 10.88 10.73 -7.11
N GLU A 74 11.98 10.53 -6.41
CA GLU A 74 13.22 11.29 -6.56
C GLU A 74 13.87 11.14 -7.94
N HIS A 75 13.78 9.95 -8.56
CA HIS A 75 14.33 9.75 -9.91
C HIS A 75 13.53 10.50 -10.99
N GLU A 76 12.23 10.64 -10.79
CA GLU A 76 11.31 11.22 -11.76
C GLU A 76 11.10 12.73 -11.55
N TRP A 77 11.08 13.17 -10.29
CA TRP A 77 10.79 14.56 -9.92
C TRP A 77 12.03 15.34 -9.46
N GLY A 78 13.17 14.67 -9.28
CA GLY A 78 14.42 15.24 -8.77
C GLY A 78 14.46 15.34 -7.24
N ASP A 79 15.32 16.22 -6.73
CA ASP A 79 15.45 16.49 -5.29
C ASP A 79 14.32 17.37 -4.77
N TRP A 80 13.84 17.06 -3.56
CA TRP A 80 12.76 17.76 -2.87
C TRP A 80 13.25 18.99 -2.08
N ARG A 81 14.55 19.07 -1.77
CA ARG A 81 15.15 20.05 -0.83
C ARG A 81 15.02 21.53 -1.20
N GLY A 82 14.48 21.86 -2.37
CA GLY A 82 14.20 23.24 -2.82
C GLY A 82 12.73 23.55 -3.12
N LYS A 83 11.82 22.56 -3.04
CA LYS A 83 10.41 22.74 -3.45
C LYS A 83 9.50 22.63 -2.23
N LYS A 84 9.20 23.78 -1.60
CA LYS A 84 8.25 23.82 -0.46
C LYS A 84 6.85 23.46 -0.95
N ALA A 85 6.17 22.56 -0.23
CA ALA A 85 4.75 22.31 -0.46
C ALA A 85 3.95 23.59 -0.17
N PRO A 86 2.91 23.93 -0.97
CA PRO A 86 2.00 25.00 -0.60
C PRO A 86 1.40 24.70 0.78
N LYS A 87 1.29 25.75 1.60
CA LYS A 87 0.84 25.66 2.99
C LYS A 87 -0.65 25.42 3.06
#